data_AF-A0A1H0V9B0-F1
#
_entry.id   AF-A0A1H0V9B0-F1
#
_cell.length_a   1.000
_cell.length_b   1.000
_cell.length_c   1.000
_cell.angle_alpha   90.00
_cell.angle_beta   90.00
_cell.angle_gamma   90.00
#
_symmetry.space_group_name_H-M   'P 1'
#
loop_
_entity.id
_entity.type
_entity.pdbx_description
1 polymer ?
#
loop_
_entity_poly.entity_id
_entity_poly.type
_entity_poly.pdbx_seq_one_letter_code
_entity_poly.pdbx_strand_id
1 'polypeptide(L)'
;MTFTDQASGTLPHSTATPAGPAAPAAPSGLAVADAPAPARFGGPLTAAGGRRSAIDTRTSTPLLDVTIPVFNEERDLEACLRRLHAYLLGSFPHSFRITVADNASTDGTLKTAERVAREFREVYVVHMAEKGRGNALRKVWLASPSPLLAYMDVDLSTDLAALGPLLAPLISGHSDLAIGTRLARNSRVVRGPKREFISRSYNFLLQSFMGAHFSDAQCGFKAIRADVARQLLPHTLDNAWFFDTELLVLAEKCGLRVHEVPVDWTDDPDTSVDIVQTAIADLRGMARLSRDLVSGRIPVPELRAALARGPLPASSRAQEQSPGGSLFGQLVRFGSIGVASTLAYLVIFLLCRGIMDPQLANFLALLTTAVANTAANRRFTFGIQGSSQAARHHFEGLLVFGIGLALTSGALALVHNASGGAPDRWLELVTVTAANLAATAVKFLLFRLVVFRHRPVTAVPGSTGTLPVPATTAGIAPAPAANDASLSRTETAQ
;
A
#
# COMPACT_ATOMS: atom_id res chain seq x y z
N MET A 1 30.15 -12.56 12.16
CA MET A 1 30.96 -13.80 12.20
C MET A 1 30.40 -14.66 13.32
N THR A 2 29.40 -15.48 13.02
CA THR A 2 29.45 -16.91 12.61
C THR A 2 29.66 -17.90 13.76
N PHE A 3 28.58 -18.68 13.97
CA PHE A 3 28.47 -20.03 14.56
C PHE A 3 28.74 -20.14 16.08
N THR A 4 27.97 -20.92 16.86
CA THR A 4 27.56 -22.31 16.60
C THR A 4 26.30 -22.74 17.38
N ASP A 5 25.70 -23.79 16.83
CA ASP A 5 24.52 -24.59 17.20
C ASP A 5 24.76 -25.54 18.42
N GLN A 6 23.68 -26.19 18.87
CA GLN A 6 23.56 -27.38 19.75
C GLN A 6 23.46 -27.17 21.27
N ALA A 7 22.28 -27.49 21.83
CA ALA A 7 22.15 -28.37 22.99
C ALA A 7 20.72 -28.89 23.16
N SER A 8 20.49 -30.13 22.69
CA SER A 8 19.42 -31.00 23.16
C SER A 8 19.63 -31.34 24.64
N GLY A 9 18.57 -31.21 25.45
CA GLY A 9 18.57 -31.60 26.85
C GLY A 9 17.19 -32.08 27.28
N THR A 10 16.98 -33.39 27.22
CA THR A 10 15.89 -34.13 27.87
C THR A 10 15.94 -33.96 29.38
N LEU A 11 14.79 -33.66 30.01
CA LEU A 11 14.59 -33.80 31.46
C LEU A 11 13.26 -34.54 31.76
N PRO A 12 13.18 -35.23 32.91
CA PRO A 12 12.33 -36.41 33.10
C PRO A 12 10.96 -36.12 33.73
N HIS A 13 10.11 -37.15 33.68
CA HIS A 13 8.81 -37.27 34.35
C HIS A 13 8.80 -36.77 35.80
N SER A 14 7.76 -36.01 36.15
CA SER A 14 7.35 -35.75 37.54
C SER A 14 5.92 -36.21 37.77
N THR A 15 5.72 -36.86 38.90
CA THR A 15 4.56 -37.62 39.38
C THR A 15 3.47 -36.73 39.99
N ALA A 16 2.23 -37.22 39.90
CA ALA A 16 1.02 -36.58 40.41
C ALA A 16 0.76 -36.84 41.90
N THR A 17 0.21 -35.86 42.64
CA THR A 17 -0.78 -36.03 43.76
C THR A 17 -1.41 -34.65 44.16
N PRO A 18 -2.49 -34.57 44.97
CA PRO A 18 -3.87 -34.33 44.53
C PRO A 18 -4.51 -33.00 44.98
N ALA A 19 -5.78 -32.83 44.59
CA ALA A 19 -6.62 -31.63 44.63
C ALA A 19 -7.02 -31.07 46.02
N GLY A 20 -7.24 -29.75 46.06
CA GLY A 20 -7.90 -28.95 47.10
C GLY A 20 -8.66 -27.76 46.48
N PRO A 21 -9.61 -27.12 47.20
CA PRO A 21 -10.94 -26.77 46.66
C PRO A 21 -11.02 -25.48 45.84
N ALA A 22 -12.12 -25.40 45.09
CA ALA A 22 -12.45 -24.45 44.02
C ALA A 22 -12.41 -22.97 44.41
N ALA A 23 -11.76 -22.18 43.56
CA ALA A 23 -11.81 -20.72 43.52
C ALA A 23 -12.76 -20.25 42.38
N PRO A 24 -13.42 -19.08 42.50
CA PRO A 24 -14.57 -18.69 41.69
C PRO A 24 -14.19 -18.36 40.24
N ALA A 25 -15.16 -18.57 39.34
CA ALA A 25 -15.02 -18.48 37.89
C ALA A 25 -14.47 -17.13 37.40
N ALA A 26 -13.35 -17.19 36.67
CA ALA A 26 -12.80 -16.08 35.89
C ALA A 26 -13.71 -15.77 34.67
N PRO A 27 -13.79 -14.51 34.23
CA PRO A 27 -14.51 -14.17 33.01
C PRO A 27 -13.80 -14.81 31.81
N SER A 28 -14.60 -15.49 30.99
CA SER A 28 -14.21 -16.33 29.87
C SER A 28 -13.23 -15.64 28.92
N GLY A 29 -12.04 -16.22 28.78
CA GLY A 29 -11.08 -15.84 27.74
C GLY A 29 -11.71 -16.00 26.35
N LEU A 30 -11.47 -15.04 25.47
CA LEU A 30 -11.90 -15.09 24.08
C LEU A 30 -11.19 -16.28 23.42
N ALA A 31 -11.88 -17.39 23.21
CA ALA A 31 -11.33 -18.54 22.50
C ALA A 31 -11.04 -18.12 21.06
N VAL A 32 -9.75 -18.06 20.72
CA VAL A 32 -9.26 -17.77 19.37
C VAL A 32 -9.53 -19.01 18.51
N ALA A 33 -10.56 -18.94 17.67
CA ALA A 33 -10.77 -19.93 16.62
C ALA A 33 -9.64 -19.81 15.58
N ASP A 34 -9.16 -20.94 15.09
CA ASP A 34 -8.20 -21.00 13.99
C ASP A 34 -8.71 -20.23 12.77
N ALA A 35 -7.79 -19.55 12.06
CA ALA A 35 -8.10 -18.85 10.83
C ALA A 35 -8.73 -19.83 9.82
N PRO A 36 -9.92 -19.55 9.26
CA PRO A 36 -10.52 -20.45 8.29
C PRO A 36 -9.63 -20.53 7.04
N ALA A 37 -9.44 -21.75 6.53
CA ALA A 37 -8.89 -21.98 5.21
C ALA A 37 -9.67 -21.14 4.16
N PRO A 38 -9.04 -20.69 3.05
CA PRO A 38 -9.71 -19.85 2.07
C PRO A 38 -10.97 -20.57 1.55
N ALA A 39 -12.13 -20.11 2.00
CA ALA A 39 -13.42 -20.65 1.61
C ALA A 39 -13.61 -20.39 0.11
N ARG A 40 -13.81 -21.45 -0.66
CA ARG A 40 -14.37 -21.33 -2.01
C ARG A 40 -15.85 -20.98 -1.84
N PHE A 41 -16.19 -19.71 -1.97
CA PHE A 41 -17.57 -19.25 -1.87
C PHE A 41 -18.38 -19.73 -3.08
N GLY A 42 -19.22 -20.75 -2.86
CA GLY A 42 -20.34 -21.09 -3.73
C GLY A 42 -21.62 -20.49 -3.16
N GLY A 43 -22.01 -19.31 -3.65
CA GLY A 43 -23.29 -18.68 -3.33
C GLY A 43 -23.32 -17.21 -3.79
N PRO A 44 -24.42 -16.72 -4.40
CA PRO A 44 -24.51 -15.34 -4.85
C PRO A 44 -24.46 -14.39 -3.63
N LEU A 45 -23.41 -13.56 -3.58
CA LEU A 45 -23.30 -12.45 -2.64
C LEU A 45 -24.45 -11.47 -2.95
N THR A 46 -25.48 -11.46 -2.11
CA THR A 46 -26.58 -10.50 -2.22
C THR A 46 -26.03 -9.10 -2.02
N ALA A 47 -26.05 -8.30 -3.09
CA ALA A 47 -25.71 -6.90 -3.09
C ALA A 47 -26.67 -6.11 -2.19
N ALA A 48 -26.30 -5.93 -0.93
CA ALA A 48 -26.95 -4.96 -0.06
C ALA A 48 -26.49 -3.57 -0.50
N GLY A 49 -27.23 -2.98 -1.45
CA GLY A 49 -27.09 -1.58 -1.80
C GLY A 49 -27.39 -0.69 -0.59
N GLY A 50 -26.47 0.22 -0.28
CA GLY A 50 -26.66 1.27 0.70
C GLY A 50 -25.43 2.16 0.75
N ARG A 51 -25.62 3.48 0.61
CA ARG A 51 -24.58 4.50 0.75
C ARG A 51 -23.71 4.25 1.99
N ARG A 52 -22.44 4.65 1.99
CA ARG A 52 -21.60 4.64 3.21
C ARG A 52 -22.38 5.25 4.38
N SER A 53 -22.85 4.42 5.29
CA SER A 53 -23.66 4.85 6.43
C SER A 53 -22.76 5.15 7.62
N ALA A 54 -23.18 6.11 8.43
CA ALA A 54 -22.56 6.33 9.72
C ALA A 54 -22.66 5.06 10.57
N ILE A 55 -21.67 4.84 11.42
CA ILE A 55 -21.69 3.77 12.42
C ILE A 55 -22.69 4.18 13.51
N ASP A 56 -23.56 3.26 13.93
CA ASP A 56 -24.40 3.49 15.10
C ASP A 56 -23.53 3.47 16.36
N THR A 57 -23.43 4.61 17.02
CA THR A 57 -22.59 4.77 18.22
C THR A 57 -23.30 4.37 19.51
N ARG A 58 -24.56 3.92 19.43
CA ARG A 58 -25.40 3.54 20.58
C ARG A 58 -25.40 2.02 20.85
N THR A 59 -24.46 1.28 20.30
CA THR A 59 -24.37 -0.18 20.47
C THR A 59 -24.00 -0.57 21.89
N SER A 60 -24.48 -1.73 22.35
CA SER A 60 -24.09 -2.31 23.65
C SER A 60 -22.67 -2.87 23.68
N THR A 61 -22.09 -3.16 22.51
CA THR A 61 -20.68 -3.53 22.37
C THR A 61 -19.78 -2.31 22.44
N PRO A 62 -18.51 -2.46 22.89
CA PRO A 62 -17.51 -1.41 22.74
C PRO A 62 -17.48 -0.87 21.30
N LEU A 63 -17.54 0.45 21.14
CA LEU A 63 -17.51 1.08 19.81
C LEU A 63 -16.14 0.90 19.14
N LEU A 64 -15.08 1.02 19.95
CA LEU A 64 -13.69 1.04 19.51
C LEU A 64 -12.90 -0.12 20.13
N ASP A 65 -12.10 -0.81 19.34
CA ASP A 65 -11.02 -1.68 19.80
C ASP A 65 -9.67 -1.09 19.38
N VAL A 66 -8.87 -0.66 20.35
CA VAL A 66 -7.50 -0.21 20.12
C VAL A 66 -6.55 -1.38 20.34
N THR A 67 -5.99 -1.90 19.26
CA THR A 67 -5.02 -2.99 19.30
C THR A 67 -3.60 -2.44 19.48
N ILE A 68 -2.87 -2.96 20.48
CA ILE A 68 -1.46 -2.66 20.74
C ILE A 68 -0.64 -3.93 20.47
N PRO A 69 -0.01 -4.08 19.30
CA PRO A 69 0.88 -5.20 19.03
C PRO A 69 2.20 -5.01 19.77
N VAL A 70 2.64 -6.04 20.49
CA VAL A 70 3.87 -6.00 21.30
C VAL A 70 4.73 -7.23 21.07
N PHE A 71 6.05 -7.05 21.07
CA PHE A 71 7.01 -8.14 21.10
C PHE A 71 8.21 -7.69 21.95
N ASN A 72 8.35 -8.26 23.14
CA ASN A 72 9.40 -7.91 24.10
C ASN A 72 9.43 -6.41 24.48
N GLU A 73 8.29 -5.92 24.97
CA GLU A 73 8.03 -4.51 25.31
C GLU A 73 7.75 -4.34 26.81
N GLU A 74 8.41 -5.12 27.67
CA GLU A 74 8.11 -5.16 29.11
C GLU A 74 8.29 -3.81 29.83
N ARG A 75 9.11 -2.92 29.25
CA ARG A 75 9.47 -1.61 29.81
C ARG A 75 8.40 -0.56 29.54
N ASP A 76 7.83 -0.56 28.34
CA ASP A 76 6.97 0.53 27.86
C ASP A 76 5.48 0.19 27.95
N LEU A 77 5.14 -1.11 27.94
CA LEU A 77 3.75 -1.56 27.83
C LEU A 77 2.84 -1.03 28.95
N GLU A 78 3.26 -1.09 30.21
CA GLU A 78 2.38 -0.64 31.31
C GLU A 78 2.09 0.87 31.23
N ALA A 79 3.12 1.68 30.99
CA ALA A 79 2.98 3.12 30.86
C ALA A 79 2.07 3.47 29.67
N CYS A 80 2.25 2.78 28.54
CA CYS A 80 1.39 2.89 27.36
C CYS A 80 -0.07 2.59 27.70
N LEU A 81 -0.36 1.43 28.29
CA LEU A 81 -1.73 1.01 28.60
C LEU A 81 -2.43 1.97 29.56
N ARG A 82 -1.74 2.41 30.63
CA ARG A 82 -2.30 3.35 31.60
C ARG A 82 -2.57 4.72 30.96
N ARG A 83 -1.65 5.23 30.15
CA ARG A 83 -1.81 6.53 29.46
C ARG A 83 -2.94 6.48 28.45
N LEU A 84 -3.01 5.43 27.65
CA LEU A 84 -4.08 5.23 26.67
C LEU A 84 -5.44 5.06 27.35
N HIS A 85 -5.51 4.24 28.40
CA HIS A 85 -6.76 4.04 29.17
C HIS A 85 -7.25 5.35 29.78
N ALA A 86 -6.36 6.11 30.45
CA ALA A 86 -6.71 7.41 31.01
C ALA A 86 -7.18 8.42 29.94
N TYR A 87 -6.52 8.45 28.78
CA TYR A 87 -6.93 9.30 27.66
C TYR A 87 -8.32 8.92 27.13
N LEU A 88 -8.56 7.63 26.86
CA LEU A 88 -9.84 7.15 26.35
C LEU A 88 -10.96 7.40 27.36
N LEU A 89 -10.72 7.13 28.64
CA LEU A 89 -11.70 7.38 29.71
C LEU A 89 -12.05 8.87 29.85
N GLY A 90 -11.06 9.76 29.70
CA GLY A 90 -11.26 11.20 29.85
C GLY A 90 -11.77 11.92 28.60
N SER A 91 -11.46 11.41 27.40
CA SER A 91 -11.65 12.14 26.14
C SER A 91 -12.52 11.44 25.10
N PHE A 92 -12.70 10.11 25.18
CA PHE A 92 -13.47 9.35 24.19
C PHE A 92 -14.92 9.15 24.70
N PRO A 93 -15.94 9.68 24.00
CA PRO A 93 -17.31 9.72 24.52
C PRO A 93 -18.07 8.39 24.43
N HIS A 94 -17.42 7.31 23.99
CA HIS A 94 -18.05 6.01 23.73
C HIS A 94 -17.32 4.88 24.43
N SER A 95 -17.96 3.72 24.54
CA SER A 95 -17.35 2.52 25.08
C SER A 95 -16.16 2.08 24.21
N PHE A 96 -15.10 1.61 24.85
CA PHE A 96 -13.88 1.18 24.18
C PHE A 96 -13.34 -0.10 24.83
N ARG A 97 -12.43 -0.74 24.11
CA ARG A 97 -11.54 -1.77 24.62
C ARG A 97 -10.14 -1.53 24.09
N ILE A 98 -9.14 -1.96 24.84
CA ILE A 98 -7.73 -1.97 24.46
C ILE A 98 -7.32 -3.45 24.40
N THR A 99 -6.88 -3.92 23.24
CA THR A 99 -6.44 -5.30 23.08
C THR A 99 -4.94 -5.37 22.88
N VAL A 100 -4.22 -5.90 23.86
CA VAL A 100 -2.79 -6.23 23.75
C VAL A 100 -2.65 -7.47 22.89
N ALA A 101 -1.97 -7.35 21.75
CA ALA A 101 -1.67 -8.45 20.86
C ALA A 101 -0.21 -8.88 21.08
N ASP A 102 0.01 -9.80 22.04
CA ASP A 102 1.33 -10.29 22.38
C ASP A 102 1.86 -11.25 21.32
N ASN A 103 2.90 -10.81 20.62
CA ASN A 103 3.40 -11.43 19.40
C ASN A 103 4.57 -12.38 19.69
N ALA A 104 4.31 -13.40 20.51
CA ALA A 104 5.28 -14.41 20.98
C ALA A 104 6.44 -13.80 21.80
N SER A 105 6.11 -12.92 22.76
CA SER A 105 7.12 -12.35 23.65
C SER A 105 7.76 -13.42 24.54
N THR A 106 9.03 -13.23 24.85
CA THR A 106 9.85 -14.14 25.67
C THR A 106 10.28 -13.53 27.00
N ASP A 107 9.94 -12.26 27.23
CA ASP A 107 10.26 -11.49 28.44
C ASP A 107 9.02 -11.31 29.36
N GLY A 108 9.03 -10.32 30.24
CA GLY A 108 7.93 -10.00 31.14
C GLY A 108 6.67 -9.41 30.49
N THR A 109 6.66 -9.14 29.17
CA THR A 109 5.59 -8.43 28.47
C THR A 109 4.21 -9.03 28.72
N LEU A 110 4.06 -10.34 28.53
CA LEU A 110 2.78 -11.02 28.70
C LEU A 110 2.26 -10.92 30.15
N LYS A 111 3.15 -11.10 31.14
CA LYS A 111 2.78 -11.00 32.56
C LYS A 111 2.34 -9.58 32.93
N THR A 112 3.00 -8.57 32.38
CA THR A 112 2.61 -7.16 32.54
C THR A 112 1.24 -6.90 31.93
N ALA A 113 1.00 -7.36 30.69
CA ALA A 113 -0.29 -7.24 30.02
C ALA A 113 -1.43 -7.85 30.84
N GLU A 114 -1.25 -9.09 31.31
CA GLU A 114 -2.24 -9.81 32.11
C GLU A 114 -2.52 -9.14 33.46
N ARG A 115 -1.50 -8.56 34.08
CA ARG A 115 -1.68 -7.80 35.33
C ARG A 115 -2.54 -6.57 35.09
N VAL A 116 -2.22 -5.76 34.07
CA VAL A 116 -3.00 -4.57 33.75
C VAL A 116 -4.43 -4.93 33.35
N ALA A 117 -4.64 -6.04 32.65
CA ALA A 117 -5.98 -6.55 32.31
C ALA A 117 -6.82 -6.97 33.54
N ARG A 118 -6.18 -7.34 34.67
CA ARG A 118 -6.90 -7.56 35.94
C ARG A 118 -7.30 -6.25 36.62
N GLU A 119 -6.57 -5.17 36.36
CA GLU A 119 -6.85 -3.85 36.93
C GLU A 119 -7.92 -3.09 36.12
N PHE A 120 -7.90 -3.20 34.79
CA PHE A 120 -8.81 -2.48 33.89
C PHE A 120 -9.67 -3.45 33.07
N ARG A 121 -11.00 -3.35 33.21
CA ARG A 121 -11.96 -4.22 32.51
C ARG A 121 -12.00 -4.00 31.01
N GLU A 122 -11.52 -2.84 30.56
CA GLU A 122 -11.42 -2.48 29.15
C GLU A 122 -10.17 -3.07 28.48
N VAL A 123 -9.23 -3.64 29.24
CA VAL A 123 -7.97 -4.19 28.71
C VAL A 123 -8.08 -5.70 28.54
N TYR A 124 -7.76 -6.17 27.33
CA TYR A 124 -7.79 -7.57 26.93
C TYR A 124 -6.41 -7.99 26.43
N VAL A 125 -6.07 -9.26 26.60
CA VAL A 125 -4.78 -9.81 26.16
C VAL A 125 -5.04 -10.99 25.22
N VAL A 126 -4.39 -10.97 24.07
CA VAL A 126 -4.36 -12.08 23.12
C VAL A 126 -2.89 -12.44 22.90
N HIS A 127 -2.52 -13.66 23.26
CA HIS A 127 -1.17 -14.19 23.05
C HIS A 127 -1.13 -15.04 21.78
N MET A 128 -0.11 -14.83 20.96
CA MET A 128 0.20 -15.62 19.78
C MET A 128 1.52 -16.36 20.00
N ALA A 129 1.52 -17.67 19.77
CA ALA A 129 2.76 -18.46 19.81
C ALA A 129 3.68 -18.19 18.61
N GLU A 130 3.12 -17.72 17.49
CA GLU A 130 3.85 -17.46 16.26
C GLU A 130 4.05 -15.96 16.03
N LYS A 131 5.29 -15.59 15.69
CA LYS A 131 5.65 -14.20 15.39
C LYS A 131 5.04 -13.72 14.07
N GLY A 132 4.59 -12.47 14.10
CA GLY A 132 4.20 -11.68 12.94
C GLY A 132 3.22 -10.58 13.30
N ARG A 133 3.59 -9.31 13.10
CA ARG A 133 2.69 -8.16 13.36
C ARG A 133 1.40 -8.26 12.55
N GLY A 134 1.49 -8.59 11.27
CA GLY A 134 0.32 -8.80 10.42
C GLY A 134 -0.56 -9.96 10.88
N ASN A 135 0.04 -11.05 11.39
CA ASN A 135 -0.71 -12.16 12.01
C ASN A 135 -1.44 -11.69 13.27
N ALA A 136 -0.75 -10.97 14.14
CA ALA A 136 -1.30 -10.47 15.39
C ALA A 136 -2.49 -9.52 15.17
N LEU A 137 -2.30 -8.50 14.33
CA LEU A 137 -3.35 -7.54 13.96
C LEU A 137 -4.54 -8.25 13.31
N ARG A 138 -4.30 -9.15 12.35
CA ARG A 138 -5.36 -9.88 11.67
C ARG A 138 -6.21 -10.71 12.62
N LYS A 139 -5.58 -11.49 13.51
CA LYS A 139 -6.29 -12.33 14.48
C LYS A 139 -7.14 -11.49 15.43
N VAL A 140 -6.58 -10.41 15.98
CA VAL A 140 -7.31 -9.53 16.90
C VAL A 140 -8.46 -8.83 16.18
N TRP A 141 -8.22 -8.24 15.02
CA TRP A 141 -9.23 -7.49 14.27
C TRP A 141 -10.38 -8.37 13.76
N LEU A 142 -10.11 -9.60 13.34
CA LEU A 142 -11.16 -10.54 12.92
C LEU A 142 -11.99 -11.09 14.08
N ALA A 143 -11.42 -11.17 15.28
CA ALA A 143 -12.10 -11.65 16.48
C ALA A 143 -12.80 -10.54 17.28
N SER A 144 -12.50 -9.27 16.98
CA SER A 144 -13.03 -8.14 17.73
C SER A 144 -14.53 -7.93 17.46
N PRO A 145 -15.35 -7.71 18.52
CA PRO A 145 -16.76 -7.38 18.36
C PRO A 145 -16.98 -5.90 18.00
N SER A 146 -15.96 -5.06 18.12
CA SER A 146 -16.10 -3.61 17.95
C SER A 146 -16.28 -3.24 16.48
N PRO A 147 -17.19 -2.29 16.14
CA PRO A 147 -17.37 -1.84 14.76
C PRO A 147 -16.21 -0.97 14.24
N LEU A 148 -15.40 -0.39 15.14
CA LEU A 148 -14.16 0.32 14.80
C LEU A 148 -12.96 -0.40 15.39
N LEU A 149 -11.96 -0.60 14.54
CA LEU A 149 -10.70 -1.24 14.88
C LEU A 149 -9.60 -0.25 14.64
N ALA A 150 -8.78 0.02 15.65
CA ALA A 150 -7.62 0.88 15.56
C ALA A 150 -6.37 0.10 15.97
N TYR A 151 -5.22 0.54 15.46
CA TYR A 151 -3.90 0.07 15.82
C TYR A 151 -3.04 1.30 16.11
N MET A 152 -2.30 1.23 17.22
CA MET A 152 -1.23 2.16 17.58
C MET A 152 -0.02 1.40 18.14
N ASP A 153 1.18 1.96 17.96
CA ASP A 153 2.43 1.44 18.52
C ASP A 153 2.50 1.63 20.05
N VAL A 154 3.23 0.74 20.74
CA VAL A 154 3.37 0.74 22.21
C VAL A 154 4.15 1.94 22.74
N ASP A 155 5.02 2.53 21.93
CA ASP A 155 5.82 3.71 22.28
C ASP A 155 4.97 5.00 22.35
N LEU A 156 3.73 4.96 21.85
CA LEU A 156 2.87 6.12 21.68
C LEU A 156 3.59 7.27 20.94
N SER A 157 4.41 6.93 19.95
CA SER A 157 5.14 7.89 19.11
C SER A 157 4.20 8.84 18.35
N THR A 158 2.93 8.48 18.20
CA THR A 158 1.86 9.34 17.68
C THR A 158 1.05 9.92 18.83
N ASP A 159 0.81 11.24 18.82
CA ASP A 159 -0.03 11.89 19.82
C ASP A 159 -1.45 11.29 19.84
N LEU A 160 -1.91 10.90 21.03
CA LEU A 160 -3.26 10.38 21.26
C LEU A 160 -4.35 11.37 20.83
N ALA A 161 -4.07 12.68 20.83
CA ALA A 161 -4.99 13.70 20.31
C ALA A 161 -5.37 13.47 18.82
N ALA A 162 -4.53 12.78 18.04
CA ALA A 162 -4.82 12.42 16.66
C ALA A 162 -5.86 11.29 16.51
N LEU A 163 -6.21 10.58 17.59
CA LEU A 163 -7.14 9.45 17.55
C LEU A 163 -8.55 9.88 17.16
N GLY A 164 -9.05 10.99 17.70
CA GLY A 164 -10.34 11.55 17.33
C GLY A 164 -10.45 11.86 15.82
N PRO A 165 -9.53 12.66 15.26
CA PRO A 165 -9.42 12.90 13.82
C PRO A 165 -9.30 11.64 12.96
N LEU A 166 -8.59 10.60 13.45
CA LEU A 166 -8.48 9.30 12.77
C LEU A 166 -9.82 8.56 12.67
N LEU A 167 -10.62 8.59 13.75
CA LEU A 167 -11.87 7.83 13.86
C LEU A 167 -13.08 8.56 13.25
N ALA A 168 -13.13 9.89 13.33
CA ALA A 168 -14.24 10.72 12.83
C ALA A 168 -14.68 10.41 11.36
N PRO A 169 -13.78 10.27 10.36
CA PRO A 169 -14.19 9.94 9.00
C PRO A 169 -14.77 8.52 8.87
N LEU A 170 -14.41 7.59 9.76
CA LEU A 170 -14.95 6.23 9.77
C LEU A 170 -16.35 6.18 10.41
N ILE A 171 -16.51 6.88 11.55
CA ILE A 171 -17.78 7.00 12.27
C ILE A 171 -18.84 7.66 11.37
N SER A 172 -18.48 8.75 10.70
CA SER A 172 -19.40 9.48 9.80
C SER A 172 -19.74 8.72 8.51
N GLY A 173 -19.04 7.63 8.20
CA GLY A 173 -19.14 6.94 6.91
C GLY A 173 -18.52 7.73 5.76
N HIS A 174 -17.70 8.76 6.03
CA HIS A 174 -16.98 9.45 4.96
C HIS A 174 -15.94 8.55 4.29
N SER A 175 -15.25 7.75 5.12
CA SER A 175 -14.15 6.85 4.73
C SER A 175 -14.34 5.45 5.30
N ASP A 176 -13.62 4.51 4.68
CA ASP A 176 -13.66 3.09 5.00
C ASP A 176 -12.42 2.66 5.82
N LEU A 177 -11.32 3.38 5.62
CA LEU A 177 -10.03 3.23 6.29
C LEU A 177 -9.44 4.63 6.57
N ALA A 178 -8.68 4.77 7.65
CA ALA A 178 -7.96 5.98 7.99
C ALA A 178 -6.53 5.62 8.47
N ILE A 179 -5.56 6.44 8.09
CA ILE A 179 -4.15 6.27 8.48
C ILE A 179 -3.56 7.59 8.96
N GLY A 180 -2.64 7.52 9.91
CA GLY A 180 -1.71 8.60 10.19
C GLY A 180 -0.72 8.79 9.03
N THR A 181 -0.31 10.02 8.76
CA THR A 181 0.77 10.32 7.83
C THR A 181 1.83 11.21 8.45
N ARG A 182 3.08 10.75 8.37
CA ARG A 182 4.29 11.50 8.75
C ARG A 182 4.84 12.32 7.58
N LEU A 183 4.21 12.24 6.41
CA LEU A 183 4.69 12.86 5.16
C LEU A 183 3.81 14.03 4.69
N ALA A 184 2.71 14.33 5.38
CA ALA A 184 1.93 15.53 5.10
C ALA A 184 2.72 16.81 5.45
N ARG A 185 2.43 17.90 4.73
CA ARG A 185 3.16 19.18 4.86
C ARG A 185 3.05 19.80 6.25
N ASN A 186 1.98 19.49 6.98
CA ASN A 186 1.71 20.00 8.33
C ASN A 186 2.07 19.01 9.45
N SER A 187 2.60 17.83 9.13
CA SER A 187 3.11 16.88 10.13
C SER A 187 4.42 17.41 10.72
N ARG A 188 4.56 17.44 12.06
CA ARG A 188 5.83 17.73 12.71
C ARG A 188 6.54 16.41 13.01
N VAL A 189 7.60 16.14 12.25
CA VAL A 189 8.35 14.89 12.36
C VAL A 189 9.79 15.20 12.70
N VAL A 190 10.21 14.79 13.90
CA VAL A 190 11.62 14.78 14.27
C VAL A 190 12.15 13.42 13.86
N ARG A 191 13.03 13.35 12.85
CA ARG A 191 13.62 12.09 12.35
C ARG A 191 15.00 12.31 11.73
N GLY A 192 15.83 11.28 11.78
CA GLY A 192 17.13 11.30 11.10
C GLY A 192 17.00 11.34 9.56
N PRO A 193 17.94 11.98 8.84
CA PRO A 193 17.88 12.13 7.38
C PRO A 193 17.85 10.78 6.63
N LYS A 194 18.49 9.76 7.20
CA LYS A 194 18.51 8.39 6.66
C LYS A 194 17.12 7.74 6.65
N ARG A 195 16.39 7.82 7.76
CA ARG A 195 15.03 7.27 7.88
C ARG A 195 14.05 8.02 6.97
N GLU A 196 14.23 9.33 6.84
CA GLU A 196 13.43 10.15 5.91
C GLU A 196 13.60 9.70 4.46
N PHE A 197 14.86 9.54 4.01
CA PHE A 197 15.15 9.07 2.65
C PHE A 197 14.55 7.68 2.38
N ILE A 198 14.69 6.75 3.33
CA ILE A 198 14.14 5.39 3.20
C ILE A 198 12.62 5.41 3.11
N SER A 199 11.95 6.13 4.01
CA SER A 199 10.49 6.23 4.05
C SER A 199 9.93 6.87 2.77
N ARG A 200 10.53 7.97 2.29
CA ARG A 200 10.14 8.61 1.04
C ARG A 200 10.37 7.70 -0.17
N SER A 201 11.51 7.03 -0.22
CA SER A 201 11.83 6.11 -1.31
C SER A 201 10.84 4.95 -1.33
N TYR A 202 10.51 4.37 -0.18
CA TYR A 202 9.51 3.31 -0.07
C TYR A 202 8.14 3.75 -0.58
N ASN A 203 7.61 4.86 -0.08
CA ASN A 203 6.29 5.34 -0.50
C ASN A 203 6.29 5.74 -1.99
N PHE A 204 7.40 6.29 -2.51
CA PHE A 204 7.56 6.50 -3.95
C PHE A 204 7.49 5.20 -4.75
N LEU A 205 8.08 4.11 -4.27
CA LEU A 205 7.97 2.79 -4.90
C LEU A 205 6.53 2.27 -4.86
N LEU A 206 5.78 2.48 -3.77
CA LEU A 206 4.37 2.10 -3.69
C LEU A 206 3.49 2.85 -4.69
N GLN A 207 3.61 4.18 -4.69
CA GLN A 207 2.89 5.07 -5.62
C GLN A 207 3.25 4.74 -7.07
N SER A 208 4.52 4.44 -7.31
CA SER A 208 5.01 4.05 -8.62
C SER A 208 4.50 2.66 -9.04
N PHE A 209 4.90 1.62 -8.33
CA PHE A 209 4.72 0.23 -8.76
C PHE A 209 3.30 -0.28 -8.59
N MET A 210 2.59 0.17 -7.57
CA MET A 210 1.23 -0.30 -7.28
C MET A 210 0.16 0.75 -7.59
N GLY A 211 0.57 1.98 -7.93
CA GLY A 211 -0.37 3.08 -8.17
C GLY A 211 -1.17 3.40 -6.92
N ALA A 212 -0.51 3.34 -5.76
CA ALA A 212 -1.06 3.77 -4.48
C ALA A 212 -1.22 5.29 -4.45
N HIS A 213 -2.26 5.80 -3.77
CA HIS A 213 -2.51 7.24 -3.63
C HIS A 213 -2.24 7.74 -2.22
N PHE A 214 -2.26 6.85 -1.22
CA PHE A 214 -1.83 7.17 0.13
C PHE A 214 -0.35 7.61 0.18
N SER A 215 -0.04 8.47 1.14
CA SER A 215 1.29 9.05 1.33
C SER A 215 2.19 8.21 2.24
N ASP A 216 1.66 7.56 3.29
CA ASP A 216 2.47 6.84 4.28
C ASP A 216 1.88 5.47 4.67
N ALA A 217 2.37 4.39 4.04
CA ALA A 217 1.94 3.04 4.40
C ALA A 217 2.44 2.57 5.79
N GLN A 218 3.59 3.07 6.22
CA GLN A 218 4.34 2.48 7.33
C GLN A 218 4.02 3.12 8.69
N CYS A 219 3.18 4.16 8.72
CA CYS A 219 2.78 4.77 9.98
C CYS A 219 2.01 3.77 10.84
N GLY A 220 2.49 3.46 12.04
CA GLY A 220 1.86 2.52 12.96
C GLY A 220 0.59 3.04 13.63
N PHE A 221 -0.14 3.95 12.97
CA PHE A 221 -1.36 4.58 13.47
C PHE A 221 -2.44 4.45 12.40
N LYS A 222 -3.34 3.48 12.55
CA LYS A 222 -4.36 3.14 11.54
C LYS A 222 -5.68 2.78 12.17
N ALA A 223 -6.78 3.06 11.47
CA ALA A 223 -8.10 2.62 11.86
C ALA A 223 -8.91 2.14 10.65
N ILE A 224 -9.70 1.09 10.85
CA ILE A 224 -10.54 0.45 9.83
C ILE A 224 -11.92 0.14 10.42
N ARG A 225 -12.95 0.17 9.59
CA ARG A 225 -14.27 -0.35 9.97
C ARG A 225 -14.24 -1.87 9.99
N ALA A 226 -14.82 -2.49 11.02
CA ALA A 226 -14.80 -3.95 11.17
C ALA A 226 -15.52 -4.69 10.03
N ASP A 227 -16.55 -4.09 9.43
CA ASP A 227 -17.23 -4.63 8.25
C ASP A 227 -16.32 -4.67 7.00
N VAL A 228 -15.42 -3.70 6.86
CA VAL A 228 -14.38 -3.68 5.81
C VAL A 228 -13.27 -4.67 6.14
N ALA A 229 -12.78 -4.66 7.38
CA ALA A 229 -11.72 -5.54 7.85
C ALA A 229 -12.05 -7.02 7.61
N ARG A 230 -13.28 -7.44 7.96
CA ARG A 230 -13.77 -8.81 7.75
C ARG A 230 -13.71 -9.28 6.29
N GLN A 231 -13.83 -8.36 5.34
CA GLN A 231 -13.75 -8.69 3.91
C GLN A 231 -12.33 -8.60 3.36
N LEU A 232 -11.52 -7.63 3.80
CA LEU A 232 -10.16 -7.43 3.26
C LEU A 232 -9.11 -8.35 3.88
N LEU A 233 -9.13 -8.51 5.21
CA LEU A 233 -8.09 -9.21 5.95
C LEU A 233 -7.87 -10.67 5.53
N PRO A 234 -8.89 -11.45 5.13
CA PRO A 234 -8.68 -12.80 4.57
C PRO A 234 -7.80 -12.83 3.31
N HIS A 235 -7.65 -11.71 2.62
CA HIS A 235 -6.84 -11.58 1.39
C HIS A 235 -5.48 -10.89 1.62
N THR A 236 -5.20 -10.44 2.84
CA THR A 236 -3.82 -10.13 3.24
C THR A 236 -3.09 -11.44 3.52
N LEU A 237 -1.90 -11.63 2.96
CA LEU A 237 -1.08 -12.84 3.10
C LEU A 237 0.17 -12.59 3.93
N ASP A 238 0.65 -11.35 4.00
CA ASP A 238 1.82 -11.03 4.80
C ASP A 238 1.51 -11.10 6.30
N ASN A 239 2.34 -11.84 7.03
CA ASN A 239 2.25 -11.94 8.48
C ASN A 239 3.18 -10.94 9.17
N ALA A 240 4.06 -10.25 8.45
CA ALA A 240 5.09 -9.38 9.01
C ALA A 240 4.79 -7.89 8.73
N TRP A 241 5.82 -7.12 8.37
CA TRP A 241 5.76 -5.67 8.21
C TRP A 241 5.06 -5.21 6.93
N PHE A 242 5.01 -6.05 5.90
CA PHE A 242 4.39 -5.68 4.61
C PHE A 242 2.84 -5.74 4.66
N PHE A 243 2.27 -6.25 5.76
CA PHE A 243 0.83 -6.32 5.99
C PHE A 243 0.13 -4.98 5.79
N ASP A 244 0.67 -3.88 6.32
CA ASP A 244 0.06 -2.55 6.20
C ASP A 244 -0.07 -2.08 4.75
N THR A 245 0.99 -2.30 3.98
CA THR A 245 1.02 -1.98 2.55
C THR A 245 0.01 -2.84 1.79
N GLU A 246 -0.05 -4.13 2.09
CA GLU A 246 -0.99 -5.05 1.46
C GLU A 246 -2.44 -4.65 1.76
N LEU A 247 -2.76 -4.34 3.01
CA LEU A 247 -4.06 -3.84 3.43
C LEU A 247 -4.45 -2.57 2.67
N LEU A 248 -3.57 -1.58 2.61
CA LEU A 248 -3.84 -0.28 1.99
C LEU A 248 -4.00 -0.38 0.47
N VAL A 249 -3.13 -1.13 -0.19
CA VAL A 249 -3.23 -1.37 -1.64
C VAL A 249 -4.52 -2.10 -1.97
N LEU A 250 -4.86 -3.15 -1.22
CA LEU A 250 -6.12 -3.88 -1.42
C LEU A 250 -7.34 -2.99 -1.20
N ALA A 251 -7.33 -2.15 -0.17
CA ALA A 251 -8.39 -1.18 0.07
C ALA A 251 -8.60 -0.25 -1.14
N GLU A 252 -7.54 0.36 -1.65
CA GLU A 252 -7.63 1.23 -2.83
C GLU A 252 -8.07 0.49 -4.09
N LYS A 253 -7.56 -0.73 -4.33
CA LYS A 253 -7.98 -1.55 -5.48
C LYS A 253 -9.44 -1.97 -5.39
N CYS A 254 -9.98 -2.15 -4.19
CA CYS A 254 -11.40 -2.39 -3.96
C CYS A 254 -12.24 -1.10 -4.03
N GLY A 255 -11.64 0.07 -4.30
CA GLY A 255 -12.36 1.34 -4.45
C GLY A 255 -12.77 1.99 -3.12
N LEU A 256 -12.17 1.54 -2.01
CA LEU A 256 -12.43 2.10 -0.68
C LEU A 256 -11.80 3.47 -0.51
N ARG A 257 -12.38 4.28 0.38
CA ARG A 257 -11.81 5.58 0.76
C ARG A 257 -10.85 5.43 1.92
N VAL A 258 -9.59 5.74 1.66
CA VAL A 258 -8.53 5.89 2.67
C VAL A 258 -8.39 7.37 3.00
N HIS A 259 -8.58 7.74 4.27
CA HIS A 259 -8.31 9.09 4.77
C HIS A 259 -6.94 9.18 5.43
N GLU A 260 -6.24 10.29 5.23
CA GLU A 260 -4.93 10.51 5.81
C GLU A 260 -5.00 11.65 6.82
N VAL A 261 -4.59 11.36 8.06
CA VAL A 261 -4.54 12.32 9.15
C VAL A 261 -3.07 12.69 9.39
N PRO A 262 -2.68 13.96 9.22
CA PRO A 262 -1.36 14.42 9.59
C PRO A 262 -1.10 14.16 11.08
N VAL A 263 0.01 13.50 11.39
CA VAL A 263 0.41 13.19 12.76
C VAL A 263 1.75 13.80 13.11
N ASP A 264 1.86 14.26 14.35
CA ASP A 264 3.14 14.62 14.95
C ASP A 264 3.82 13.35 15.45
N TRP A 265 5.10 13.18 15.10
CA TRP A 265 5.84 11.95 15.35
C TRP A 265 7.28 12.26 15.78
N THR A 266 7.73 11.56 16.83
CA THR A 266 9.08 11.73 17.37
C THR A 266 9.85 10.41 17.24
N ASP A 267 11.04 10.46 16.65
CA ASP A 267 11.90 9.28 16.47
C ASP A 267 12.38 8.74 17.82
N ASP A 268 12.23 7.44 18.04
CA ASP A 268 13.02 6.73 19.05
C ASP A 268 14.45 6.49 18.49
N PRO A 269 15.50 7.01 19.15
CA PRO A 269 16.87 6.88 18.71
C PRO A 269 17.41 5.43 18.68
N ASP A 270 16.77 4.45 19.34
CA ASP A 270 17.39 3.15 19.63
C ASP A 270 17.04 1.99 18.66
N THR A 271 16.38 2.24 17.52
CA THR A 271 16.00 1.13 16.61
C THR A 271 17.04 0.81 15.52
N SER A 272 17.59 -0.41 15.58
CA SER A 272 18.55 -0.98 14.62
C SER A 272 17.85 -1.80 13.53
N VAL A 273 17.09 -1.14 12.64
CA VAL A 273 16.44 -1.84 11.51
C VAL A 273 17.47 -2.19 10.43
N ASP A 274 17.55 -3.46 10.04
CA ASP A 274 18.30 -3.90 8.86
C ASP A 274 17.58 -3.40 7.58
N ILE A 275 18.14 -2.36 6.99
CA ILE A 275 17.56 -1.64 5.87
C ILE A 275 17.50 -2.50 4.61
N VAL A 276 18.54 -3.29 4.35
CA VAL A 276 18.65 -4.05 3.11
C VAL A 276 17.67 -5.22 3.17
N GLN A 277 17.62 -5.93 4.30
CA GLN A 277 16.70 -7.03 4.48
C GLN A 277 15.24 -6.56 4.40
N THR A 278 14.93 -5.42 5.02
CA THR A 278 13.58 -4.82 4.97
C THR A 278 13.20 -4.44 3.54
N ALA A 279 14.08 -3.74 2.82
CA ALA A 279 13.82 -3.34 1.44
C ALA A 279 13.63 -4.54 0.50
N ILE A 280 14.41 -5.61 0.65
CA ILE A 280 14.24 -6.83 -0.15
C ILE A 280 12.92 -7.52 0.19
N ALA A 281 12.56 -7.62 1.47
CA ALA A 281 11.30 -8.19 1.90
C ALA A 281 10.11 -7.41 1.33
N ASP A 282 10.17 -6.09 1.40
CA ASP A 282 9.19 -5.17 0.84
C ASP A 282 9.03 -5.35 -0.68
N LEU A 283 10.12 -5.36 -1.44
CA LEU A 283 10.08 -5.57 -2.90
C LEU A 283 9.50 -6.94 -3.26
N ARG A 284 9.84 -7.99 -2.51
CA ARG A 284 9.24 -9.32 -2.68
C ARG A 284 7.75 -9.30 -2.36
N GLY A 285 7.34 -8.58 -1.32
CA GLY A 285 5.93 -8.33 -0.97
C GLY A 285 5.18 -7.66 -2.11
N MET A 286 5.72 -6.57 -2.67
CA MET A 286 5.11 -5.86 -3.81
C MET A 286 4.99 -6.76 -5.04
N ALA A 287 6.01 -7.55 -5.34
CA ALA A 287 5.99 -8.48 -6.47
C ALA A 287 4.96 -9.61 -6.27
N ARG A 288 4.86 -10.15 -5.05
CA ARG A 288 3.84 -11.14 -4.67
C ARG A 288 2.43 -10.57 -4.82
N LEU A 289 2.17 -9.43 -4.20
CA LEU A 289 0.87 -8.76 -4.25
C LEU A 289 0.47 -8.40 -5.69
N SER A 290 1.40 -7.86 -6.47
CA SER A 290 1.16 -7.57 -7.89
C SER A 290 0.82 -8.81 -8.69
N ARG A 291 1.51 -9.94 -8.46
CA ARG A 291 1.22 -11.22 -9.10
C ARG A 291 -0.17 -11.72 -8.71
N ASP A 292 -0.53 -11.68 -7.43
CA ASP A 292 -1.80 -12.19 -6.93
C ASP A 292 -2.99 -11.33 -7.41
N LEU A 293 -2.79 -10.02 -7.57
CA LEU A 293 -3.74 -9.11 -8.21
C LEU A 293 -3.92 -9.41 -9.70
N VAL A 294 -2.82 -9.58 -10.46
CA VAL A 294 -2.88 -9.83 -11.91
C VAL A 294 -3.40 -11.23 -12.24
N SER A 295 -3.06 -12.23 -11.43
CA SER A 295 -3.53 -13.61 -11.61
C SER A 295 -4.97 -13.84 -11.18
N GLY A 296 -5.61 -12.85 -10.54
CA GLY A 296 -6.97 -12.98 -10.02
C GLY A 296 -7.09 -13.89 -8.79
N ARG A 297 -5.97 -14.27 -8.16
CA ARG A 297 -6.01 -15.00 -6.87
C ARG A 297 -6.71 -14.15 -5.80
N ILE A 298 -6.52 -12.84 -5.85
CA ILE A 298 -7.28 -11.90 -5.03
C ILE A 298 -8.50 -11.44 -5.85
N PRO A 299 -9.73 -11.77 -5.40
CA PRO A 299 -10.96 -11.50 -6.14
C PRO A 299 -11.39 -10.03 -5.98
N VAL A 300 -10.61 -9.11 -6.54
CA VAL A 300 -10.85 -7.66 -6.42
C VAL A 300 -12.23 -7.25 -6.96
N PRO A 301 -12.73 -7.74 -8.11
CA PRO A 301 -14.07 -7.40 -8.59
C PRO A 301 -15.17 -7.79 -7.60
N GLU A 302 -15.08 -8.98 -7.01
CA GLU A 302 -16.04 -9.50 -6.05
C GLU A 302 -15.97 -8.75 -4.72
N LEU A 303 -14.76 -8.49 -4.21
CA LEU A 303 -14.54 -7.68 -3.02
C LEU A 303 -15.06 -6.26 -3.22
N ARG A 304 -14.78 -5.66 -4.38
CA ARG A 304 -15.30 -4.34 -4.74
C ARG A 304 -16.82 -4.36 -4.78
N ALA A 305 -17.44 -5.37 -5.36
CA ALA A 305 -18.90 -5.49 -5.41
C ALA A 305 -19.51 -5.64 -4.00
N ALA A 306 -18.91 -6.47 -3.15
CA ALA A 306 -19.34 -6.68 -1.77
C ALA A 306 -19.11 -5.45 -0.86
N LEU A 307 -18.09 -4.64 -1.17
CA LEU A 307 -17.73 -3.42 -0.47
C LEU A 307 -18.26 -2.13 -1.14
N ALA A 308 -19.02 -2.24 -2.23
CA ALA A 308 -19.45 -1.10 -3.05
C ALA A 308 -20.40 -0.19 -2.26
N ARG A 309 -19.86 0.84 -1.60
CA ARG A 309 -20.63 1.81 -0.80
C ARG A 309 -20.90 3.14 -1.50
N GLY A 310 -20.92 3.13 -2.83
CA GLY A 310 -21.19 4.31 -3.66
C GLY A 310 -20.18 4.51 -4.78
N PRO A 311 -20.18 5.69 -5.44
CA PRO A 311 -19.32 5.96 -6.58
C PRO A 311 -17.84 5.89 -6.20
N LEU A 312 -17.03 5.27 -7.07
CA LEU A 312 -15.58 5.21 -6.91
C LEU A 312 -14.98 6.62 -6.68
N PRO A 313 -13.99 6.76 -5.79
CA PRO A 313 -13.22 7.99 -5.64
C PRO A 313 -12.67 8.47 -7.00
N ALA A 314 -12.54 9.79 -7.16
CA ALA A 314 -12.00 10.37 -8.41
C ALA A 314 -10.59 9.85 -8.73
N SER A 315 -9.77 9.58 -7.71
CA SER A 315 -8.45 8.94 -7.83
C SER A 315 -8.52 7.53 -8.44
N SER A 316 -9.47 6.70 -7.99
CA SER A 316 -9.67 5.35 -8.51
C SER A 316 -10.14 5.33 -9.97
N ARG A 317 -10.93 6.34 -10.40
CA ARG A 317 -11.39 6.47 -11.79
C ARG A 317 -10.26 6.82 -12.77
N ALA A 318 -9.31 7.65 -12.35
CA ALA A 318 -8.14 8.00 -13.18
C ALA A 318 -7.24 6.78 -13.48
N GLN A 319 -7.27 5.76 -12.61
CA GLN A 319 -6.52 4.51 -12.78
C GLN A 319 -7.16 3.54 -13.77
N GLU A 320 -8.49 3.49 -13.89
CA GLU A 320 -9.18 2.67 -14.92
C GLU A 320 -8.96 3.21 -16.34
N GLN A 321 -8.65 4.50 -16.49
CA GLN A 321 -8.54 5.17 -17.78
C GLN A 321 -7.11 5.24 -18.35
N SER A 322 -6.08 4.76 -17.62
CA SER A 322 -4.70 4.73 -18.12
C SER A 322 -4.41 3.43 -18.90
N PRO A 323 -4.22 3.47 -20.24
CA PRO A 323 -4.07 2.27 -21.07
C PRO A 323 -2.73 1.53 -20.87
N GLY A 324 -1.77 2.14 -20.18
CA GLY A 324 -0.51 1.51 -19.81
C GLY A 324 -0.56 1.09 -18.36
N GLY A 325 -0.64 -0.21 -18.07
CA GLY A 325 -0.73 -0.78 -16.72
C GLY A 325 0.36 -0.32 -15.73
N SER A 326 0.31 -0.84 -14.49
CA SER A 326 1.17 -0.39 -13.38
C SER A 326 2.66 -0.34 -13.74
N LEU A 327 3.43 0.57 -13.12
CA LEU A 327 4.85 0.75 -13.46
C LEU A 327 5.68 -0.50 -13.22
N PHE A 328 5.26 -1.35 -12.28
CA PHE A 328 5.87 -2.65 -12.10
C PHE A 328 5.68 -3.53 -13.33
N GLY A 329 4.46 -3.58 -13.87
CA GLY A 329 4.18 -4.28 -15.13
C GLY A 329 5.01 -3.73 -16.30
N GLN A 330 5.19 -2.42 -16.37
CA GLN A 330 6.06 -1.79 -17.38
C GLN A 330 7.53 -2.13 -17.15
N LEU A 331 8.03 -2.07 -15.92
CA LEU A 331 9.41 -2.38 -15.57
C LEU A 331 9.75 -3.86 -15.83
N VAL A 332 8.83 -4.78 -15.49
CA VAL A 332 8.97 -6.22 -15.76
C VAL A 332 9.00 -6.48 -17.27
N ARG A 333 8.08 -5.88 -18.04
CA ARG A 333 8.09 -6.00 -19.51
C ARG A 333 9.36 -5.42 -20.10
N PHE A 334 9.76 -4.22 -19.67
CA PHE A 334 11.00 -3.57 -20.09
C PHE A 334 12.23 -4.44 -19.79
N GLY A 335 12.32 -4.99 -18.58
CA GLY A 335 13.40 -5.89 -18.16
C GLY A 335 13.42 -7.19 -18.97
N SER A 336 12.25 -7.82 -19.17
CA SER A 336 12.12 -9.04 -19.98
C SER A 336 12.53 -8.83 -21.44
N ILE A 337 12.16 -7.68 -22.03
CA ILE A 337 12.59 -7.27 -23.37
C ILE A 337 14.10 -6.99 -23.38
N GLY A 338 14.64 -6.40 -22.31
CA GLY A 338 16.08 -6.23 -22.11
C GLY A 338 16.83 -7.57 -22.18
N VAL A 339 16.42 -8.55 -21.38
CA VAL A 339 17.01 -9.91 -21.38
C VAL A 339 16.88 -10.57 -22.74
N ALA A 340 15.69 -10.54 -23.35
CA ALA A 340 15.47 -11.10 -24.68
C ALA A 340 16.33 -10.41 -25.76
N SER A 341 16.53 -9.09 -25.66
CA SER A 341 17.38 -8.33 -26.57
C SER A 341 18.86 -8.71 -26.41
N THR A 342 19.32 -8.96 -25.18
CA THR A 342 20.69 -9.43 -24.92
C THR A 342 20.92 -10.83 -25.50
N LEU A 343 19.97 -11.74 -25.33
CA LEU A 343 20.04 -13.08 -25.94
C LEU A 343 20.02 -13.01 -27.47
N ALA A 344 19.14 -12.18 -28.04
CA ALA A 344 19.09 -11.95 -29.48
C ALA A 344 20.39 -11.35 -30.01
N TYR A 345 21.03 -10.44 -29.26
CA TYR A 345 22.32 -9.87 -29.60
C TYR A 345 23.39 -10.96 -29.70
N LEU A 346 23.47 -11.85 -28.71
CA LEU A 346 24.44 -12.96 -28.71
C LEU A 346 24.25 -13.87 -29.93
N VAL A 347 23.01 -14.22 -30.25
CA VAL A 347 22.69 -15.05 -31.42
C VAL A 347 23.09 -14.36 -32.72
N ILE A 348 22.70 -13.10 -32.92
CA ILE A 348 23.02 -12.34 -34.13
C ILE A 348 24.54 -12.18 -34.27
N PHE A 349 25.23 -11.86 -33.18
CA PHE A 349 26.68 -11.72 -33.17
C PHE A 349 27.38 -13.02 -33.59
N LEU A 350 26.98 -14.17 -33.03
CA LEU A 350 27.56 -15.47 -33.38
C LEU A 350 27.32 -15.85 -34.85
N LEU A 351 26.11 -15.59 -35.37
CA LEU A 351 25.78 -15.82 -36.78
C LEU A 351 26.59 -14.91 -37.71
N CYS A 352 26.66 -13.61 -37.41
CA CYS A 352 27.44 -12.66 -38.18
C CYS A 352 28.94 -12.98 -38.13
N ARG A 353 29.46 -13.42 -36.97
CA ARG A 353 30.87 -13.73 -36.80
C ARG A 353 31.35 -14.88 -37.70
N GLY A 354 30.45 -15.78 -38.11
CA GLY A 354 30.75 -16.83 -39.09
C GLY A 354 30.97 -16.31 -40.51
N ILE A 355 30.59 -15.06 -40.80
CA ILE A 355 30.53 -14.50 -42.17
C ILE A 355 31.38 -13.22 -42.30
N MET A 356 31.62 -12.49 -41.20
CA MET A 356 32.32 -11.19 -41.24
C MET A 356 33.26 -10.95 -40.05
N ASP A 357 34.05 -9.88 -40.16
CA ASP A 357 34.97 -9.38 -39.14
C ASP A 357 34.29 -9.13 -37.77
N PRO A 358 34.95 -9.36 -36.60
CA PRO A 358 34.33 -9.16 -35.29
C PRO A 358 33.74 -7.76 -35.09
N GLN A 359 34.39 -6.72 -35.61
CA GLN A 359 33.95 -5.34 -35.40
C GLN A 359 32.65 -5.07 -36.16
N LEU A 360 32.58 -5.52 -37.40
CA LEU A 360 31.38 -5.39 -38.23
C LEU A 360 30.22 -6.25 -37.69
N ALA A 361 30.52 -7.48 -37.25
CA ALA A 361 29.54 -8.36 -36.62
C ALA A 361 28.94 -7.76 -35.34
N ASN A 362 29.79 -7.17 -34.48
CA ASN A 362 29.37 -6.49 -33.26
C ASN A 362 28.49 -5.28 -33.56
N PHE A 363 28.90 -4.45 -34.52
CA PHE A 363 28.13 -3.28 -34.93
C PHE A 363 26.72 -3.64 -35.43
N LEU A 364 26.62 -4.64 -36.33
CA LEU A 364 25.32 -5.08 -36.87
C LEU A 364 24.43 -5.72 -35.80
N ALA A 365 25.01 -6.51 -34.90
CA ALA A 365 24.27 -7.11 -33.79
C ALA A 365 23.72 -6.04 -32.85
N LEU A 366 24.53 -5.03 -32.48
CA LEU A 366 24.10 -3.91 -31.64
C LEU A 366 23.01 -3.06 -32.31
N LEU A 367 23.18 -2.72 -33.59
CA LEU A 367 22.22 -1.92 -34.34
C LEU A 367 20.86 -2.62 -34.46
N THR A 368 20.88 -3.88 -34.88
CA THR A 368 19.67 -4.68 -35.09
C THR A 368 18.90 -4.86 -33.79
N THR A 369 19.61 -5.19 -32.70
CA THR A 369 18.98 -5.35 -31.39
C THR A 369 18.51 -4.03 -30.78
N ALA A 370 19.19 -2.90 -31.00
CA ALA A 370 18.72 -1.59 -30.55
C ALA A 370 17.39 -1.20 -31.21
N VAL A 371 17.25 -1.43 -32.51
CA VAL A 371 16.01 -1.16 -33.26
C VAL A 371 14.88 -2.09 -32.79
N ALA A 372 15.15 -3.40 -32.68
CA ALA A 372 14.17 -4.39 -32.24
C ALA A 372 13.72 -4.16 -30.79
N ASN A 373 14.65 -3.83 -29.89
CA ASN A 373 14.38 -3.52 -28.48
C ASN A 373 13.45 -2.29 -28.34
N THR A 374 13.66 -1.27 -29.17
CA THR A 374 12.83 -0.06 -29.20
C THR A 374 11.42 -0.36 -29.72
N ALA A 375 11.30 -1.16 -30.79
CA ALA A 375 10.01 -1.61 -31.31
C ALA A 375 9.24 -2.46 -30.30
N ALA A 376 9.92 -3.40 -29.65
CA ALA A 376 9.35 -4.27 -28.64
C ALA A 376 8.84 -3.47 -27.43
N ASN A 377 9.63 -2.52 -26.92
CA ASN A 377 9.19 -1.66 -25.82
C ASN A 377 8.02 -0.77 -26.20
N ARG A 378 8.02 -0.20 -27.41
CA ARG A 378 6.90 0.60 -27.92
C ARG A 378 5.59 -0.17 -27.95
N ARG A 379 5.62 -1.42 -28.44
CA ARG A 379 4.43 -2.27 -28.60
C ARG A 379 3.98 -2.94 -27.30
N PHE A 380 4.91 -3.53 -26.56
CA PHE A 380 4.59 -4.41 -25.43
C PHE A 380 4.73 -3.73 -24.07
N THR A 381 5.71 -2.83 -23.88
CA THR A 381 5.89 -2.13 -22.59
C THR A 381 4.95 -0.94 -22.46
N PHE A 382 4.85 -0.12 -23.50
CA PHE A 382 4.12 1.15 -23.47
C PHE A 382 2.81 1.15 -24.28
N GLY A 383 2.47 0.05 -24.96
CA GLY A 383 1.16 -0.16 -25.59
C GLY A 383 0.84 0.78 -26.76
N ILE A 384 1.83 1.43 -27.36
CA ILE A 384 1.61 2.40 -28.44
C ILE A 384 1.42 1.66 -29.78
N GLN A 385 0.21 1.72 -30.33
CA GLN A 385 -0.16 1.14 -31.62
C GLN A 385 -0.37 2.26 -32.66
N GLY A 386 0.19 2.09 -33.87
CA GLY A 386 0.13 3.07 -34.97
C GLY A 386 1.50 3.31 -35.64
N SER A 387 1.53 3.87 -36.86
CA SER A 387 2.77 4.25 -37.57
C SER A 387 3.19 5.71 -37.34
N SER A 388 2.28 6.54 -36.84
CA SER A 388 2.57 7.93 -36.49
C SER A 388 3.65 8.01 -35.41
N GLN A 389 4.70 8.81 -35.67
CA GLN A 389 5.89 9.00 -34.84
C GLN A 389 6.83 7.79 -34.67
N ALA A 390 6.67 6.71 -35.44
CA ALA A 390 7.55 5.54 -35.35
C ALA A 390 9.03 5.89 -35.64
N ALA A 391 9.31 6.66 -36.70
CA ALA A 391 10.66 7.10 -37.05
C ALA A 391 11.32 7.93 -35.93
N ARG A 392 10.54 8.79 -35.29
CA ARG A 392 10.99 9.59 -34.14
C ARG A 392 11.32 8.71 -32.94
N HIS A 393 10.48 7.74 -32.60
CA HIS A 393 10.74 6.84 -31.48
C HIS A 393 11.96 5.93 -31.73
N HIS A 394 12.22 5.53 -32.98
CA HIS A 394 13.44 4.80 -33.34
C HIS A 394 14.70 5.68 -33.23
N PHE A 395 14.63 6.94 -33.66
CA PHE A 395 15.73 7.89 -33.49
C PHE A 395 16.01 8.18 -32.01
N GLU A 396 14.97 8.43 -31.22
CA GLU A 396 15.08 8.65 -29.78
C GLU A 396 15.59 7.37 -29.07
N GLY A 397 15.16 6.18 -29.49
CA GLY A 397 15.70 4.91 -29.00
C GLY A 397 17.19 4.70 -29.30
N LEU A 398 17.66 5.15 -30.47
CA LEU A 398 19.08 5.14 -30.83
C LEU A 398 19.89 6.15 -30.01
N LEU A 399 19.32 7.32 -29.70
CA LEU A 399 19.92 8.34 -28.86
C LEU A 399 20.07 7.83 -27.41
N VAL A 400 19.04 7.15 -26.90
CA VAL A 400 19.08 6.50 -25.58
C VAL A 400 20.11 5.35 -25.55
N PHE A 401 20.26 4.60 -26.65
CA PHE A 401 21.33 3.61 -26.79
C PHE A 401 22.73 4.25 -26.75
N GLY A 402 22.93 5.36 -27.46
CA GLY A 402 24.18 6.13 -27.44
C GLY A 402 24.53 6.66 -26.04
N ILE A 403 23.55 7.15 -25.29
CA ILE A 403 23.73 7.57 -23.88
C ILE A 403 24.17 6.37 -23.01
N GLY A 404 23.54 5.21 -23.21
CA GLY A 404 23.92 3.98 -22.49
C GLY A 404 25.36 3.58 -22.76
N LEU A 405 25.78 3.59 -24.03
CA LEU A 405 27.18 3.32 -24.42
C LEU A 405 28.15 4.32 -23.81
N ALA A 406 27.86 5.62 -23.89
CA ALA A 406 28.70 6.67 -23.33
C ALA A 406 28.87 6.53 -21.81
N LEU A 407 27.80 6.16 -21.09
CA LEU A 407 27.86 5.88 -19.65
C LEU A 407 28.76 4.69 -19.33
N THR A 408 28.61 3.58 -20.07
CA THR A 408 29.41 2.37 -19.81
C THR A 408 30.88 2.54 -20.19
N SER A 409 31.16 3.16 -21.34
CA SER A 409 32.52 3.42 -21.80
C SER A 409 33.20 4.49 -20.96
N GLY A 410 32.46 5.54 -20.57
CA GLY A 410 32.96 6.61 -19.71
C GLY A 410 33.29 6.10 -18.30
N ALA A 411 32.47 5.24 -17.72
CA ALA A 411 32.74 4.62 -16.41
C ALA A 411 34.04 3.78 -16.43
N LEU A 412 34.25 3.00 -17.49
CA LEU A 412 35.48 2.20 -17.63
C LEU A 412 36.72 3.07 -17.85
N ALA A 413 36.61 4.14 -18.65
CA ALA A 413 37.67 5.11 -18.87
C ALA A 413 38.06 5.87 -17.58
N LEU A 414 37.08 6.24 -16.76
CA LEU A 414 37.32 6.88 -15.47
C LEU A 414 38.08 5.96 -14.51
N VAL A 415 37.73 4.68 -14.46
CA VAL A 415 38.43 3.70 -13.62
C VAL A 415 39.87 3.49 -14.10
N HIS A 416 40.10 3.39 -15.41
CA HIS A 416 41.45 3.28 -15.96
C HIS A 416 42.30 4.52 -15.66
N ASN A 417 41.73 5.72 -15.81
CA ASN A 417 42.45 6.97 -15.53
C ASN A 417 42.71 7.20 -14.04
N ALA A 418 41.78 6.81 -13.16
CA ALA A 418 41.92 6.97 -11.72
C ALA A 418 42.87 5.94 -11.09
N SER A 419 42.98 4.75 -11.68
CA SER A 419 43.80 3.65 -11.15
C SER A 419 45.28 3.75 -11.53
N GLY A 420 45.67 4.72 -12.39
CA GLY A 420 47.06 4.96 -12.78
C GLY A 420 47.75 3.77 -13.48
N GLY A 421 46.99 2.79 -13.98
CA GLY A 421 47.49 1.51 -14.49
C GLY A 421 46.36 0.51 -14.77
N ALA A 422 46.70 -0.77 -14.95
CA ALA A 422 45.72 -1.85 -15.17
C ALA A 422 44.86 -2.06 -13.91
N PRO A 423 43.56 -1.72 -13.93
CA PRO A 423 42.70 -1.87 -12.75
C PRO A 423 42.53 -3.34 -12.39
N ASP A 424 42.25 -3.62 -11.11
CA ASP A 424 41.88 -4.96 -10.68
C ASP A 424 40.64 -5.44 -11.45
N ARG A 425 40.67 -6.67 -11.97
CA ARG A 425 39.57 -7.27 -12.75
C ARG A 425 38.22 -7.22 -12.03
N TRP A 426 38.24 -7.31 -10.69
CA TRP A 426 37.05 -7.17 -9.86
C TRP A 426 36.49 -5.75 -9.86
N LEU A 427 37.35 -4.73 -9.85
CA LEU A 427 36.94 -3.33 -9.92
C LEU A 427 36.35 -3.00 -11.29
N GLU A 428 36.93 -3.51 -12.38
CA GLU A 428 36.36 -3.39 -13.73
C GLU A 428 34.98 -4.05 -13.82
N LEU A 429 34.86 -5.27 -13.31
CA LEU A 429 33.61 -6.03 -13.35
C LEU A 429 32.50 -5.33 -12.54
N VAL A 430 32.81 -4.85 -11.33
CA VAL A 430 31.86 -4.10 -10.50
C VAL A 430 31.46 -2.80 -11.17
N THR A 431 32.42 -2.06 -11.74
CA THR A 431 32.18 -0.78 -12.42
C THR A 431 31.28 -0.96 -13.64
N VAL A 432 31.60 -1.92 -14.51
CA VAL A 432 30.82 -2.19 -15.72
C VAL A 432 29.41 -2.69 -15.36
N THR A 433 29.29 -3.53 -14.33
CA THR A 433 27.98 -4.00 -13.86
C THR A 433 27.13 -2.86 -13.29
N ALA A 434 27.72 -1.99 -12.45
CA ALA A 434 27.04 -0.83 -11.91
C ALA A 434 26.65 0.19 -13.00
N ALA A 435 27.55 0.45 -13.96
CA ALA A 435 27.31 1.34 -15.09
C ALA A 435 26.20 0.80 -16.01
N ASN A 436 26.15 -0.51 -16.26
CA ASN A 436 25.09 -1.14 -17.03
C ASN A 436 23.72 -1.07 -16.33
N LEU A 437 23.68 -1.25 -15.00
CA LEU A 437 22.46 -1.08 -14.21
C LEU A 437 21.97 0.38 -14.25
N ALA A 438 22.88 1.35 -14.07
CA ALA A 438 22.58 2.77 -14.17
C ALA A 438 22.09 3.16 -15.57
N ALA A 439 22.77 2.71 -16.63
CA ALA A 439 22.36 2.93 -18.02
C ALA A 439 20.98 2.34 -18.30
N THR A 440 20.66 1.17 -17.75
CA THR A 440 19.34 0.53 -17.89
C THR A 440 18.25 1.35 -17.19
N ALA A 441 18.51 1.86 -15.99
CA ALA A 441 17.58 2.71 -15.25
C ALA A 441 17.34 4.05 -15.97
N VAL A 442 18.41 4.69 -16.46
CA VAL A 442 18.35 5.92 -17.26
C VAL A 442 17.57 5.68 -18.55
N LYS A 443 17.81 4.57 -19.24
CA LYS A 443 17.09 4.18 -20.46
C LYS A 443 15.59 4.01 -20.20
N PHE A 444 15.22 3.36 -19.10
CA PHE A 444 13.81 3.24 -18.70
C PHE A 444 13.16 4.60 -18.42
N LEU A 445 13.85 5.46 -17.66
CA LEU A 445 13.37 6.80 -17.33
C LEU A 445 13.21 7.67 -18.59
N LEU A 446 14.19 7.66 -19.49
CA LEU A 446 14.13 8.39 -20.76
C LEU A 446 12.98 7.88 -21.64
N PHE A 447 12.82 6.56 -21.75
CA PHE A 447 11.71 6.01 -22.52
C PHE A 447 10.36 6.44 -21.97
N ARG A 448 10.19 6.41 -20.65
CA ARG A 448 8.93 6.75 -20.02
C ARG A 448 8.64 8.26 -19.98
N LEU A 449 9.64 9.06 -19.62
CA LEU A 449 9.51 10.49 -19.33
C LEU A 449 9.88 11.40 -20.51
N VAL A 450 10.38 10.86 -21.62
CA VAL A 450 10.76 11.67 -22.77
C VAL A 450 10.18 11.07 -24.04
N VAL A 451 10.55 9.84 -24.36
CA VAL A 451 10.24 9.20 -25.66
C VAL A 451 8.74 8.87 -25.79
N PHE A 452 8.13 8.31 -24.75
CA PHE A 452 6.74 7.86 -24.77
C PHE A 452 5.81 8.72 -23.92
N ARG A 453 6.20 9.97 -23.64
CA ARG A 453 5.31 10.94 -22.98
C ARG A 453 4.09 11.18 -23.86
N HIS A 454 2.91 10.82 -23.33
CA HIS A 454 1.66 11.25 -23.90
C HIS A 454 1.59 12.77 -23.74
N ARG A 455 1.82 13.51 -24.84
CA ARG A 455 1.38 14.91 -24.89
C ARG A 455 -0.15 14.86 -25.01
N PRO A 456 -0.91 15.46 -24.09
CA PRO A 456 -2.33 15.63 -24.31
C PRO A 456 -2.49 16.34 -25.64
N VAL A 457 -3.35 15.81 -26.50
CA VAL A 457 -3.76 16.49 -27.72
C VAL A 457 -4.28 17.85 -27.28
N THR A 458 -3.57 18.92 -27.64
CA THR A 458 -4.05 20.28 -27.48
C THR A 458 -5.39 20.34 -28.20
N ALA A 459 -6.48 20.48 -27.45
CA ALA A 459 -7.77 20.82 -28.00
C ALA A 459 -7.56 22.06 -28.88
N VAL A 460 -7.89 21.92 -30.16
CA VAL A 460 -7.89 23.04 -31.10
C VAL A 460 -8.88 24.07 -30.57
N PRO A 461 -8.45 25.31 -30.25
CA PRO A 461 -9.39 26.36 -29.93
C PRO A 461 -10.02 26.85 -31.24
N GLY A 462 -11.29 26.55 -31.45
CA GLY A 462 -12.11 27.20 -32.48
C GLY A 462 -12.85 26.28 -33.43
N SER A 463 -14.00 25.78 -32.99
CA SER A 463 -15.22 25.88 -33.80
C SER A 463 -16.40 26.00 -32.83
N THR A 464 -16.84 27.23 -32.60
CA THR A 464 -18.17 27.53 -32.09
C THR A 464 -19.19 27.03 -33.12
N GLY A 465 -19.86 25.94 -32.80
CA GLY A 465 -20.95 25.37 -33.58
C GLY A 465 -22.02 24.83 -32.66
N THR A 466 -22.92 25.72 -32.23
CA THR A 466 -24.31 25.46 -31.78
C THR A 466 -24.59 24.20 -30.95
N LEU A 467 -24.74 24.41 -29.64
CA LEU A 467 -25.55 23.54 -28.79
C LEU A 467 -27.00 23.52 -29.30
N PRO A 468 -27.66 22.35 -29.43
CA PRO A 468 -29.08 22.32 -29.70
C PRO A 468 -29.85 22.76 -28.45
N VAL A 469 -30.60 23.85 -28.59
CA VAL A 469 -31.62 24.30 -27.63
C VAL A 469 -32.67 23.19 -27.51
N PRO A 470 -33.08 22.77 -26.30
CA PRO A 470 -34.21 21.86 -26.16
C PRO A 470 -35.49 22.59 -26.55
N ALA A 471 -36.13 22.12 -27.64
CA ALA A 471 -37.45 22.56 -28.04
C ALA A 471 -38.45 22.24 -26.91
N THR A 472 -38.90 23.29 -26.22
CA THR A 472 -40.02 23.20 -25.28
C THR A 472 -41.29 23.37 -26.10
N THR A 473 -41.92 22.26 -26.47
CA THR A 473 -43.27 22.29 -27.06
C THR A 473 -44.28 22.44 -25.93
N ALA A 474 -44.69 23.67 -25.65
CA ALA A 474 -45.83 23.97 -24.81
C ALA A 474 -47.12 23.62 -25.58
N GLY A 475 -47.77 22.52 -25.19
CA GLY A 475 -49.16 22.26 -25.50
C GLY A 475 -50.04 23.03 -24.50
N ILE A 476 -50.66 24.11 -24.97
CA ILE A 476 -51.69 24.85 -24.23
C ILE A 476 -53.02 24.12 -24.42
N ALA A 477 -53.60 23.64 -23.33
CA ALA A 477 -55.03 23.35 -23.21
C ALA A 477 -55.67 24.43 -22.31
N PRO A 478 -56.80 25.04 -22.68
CA PRO A 478 -57.44 26.07 -21.87
C PRO A 478 -58.30 25.45 -20.76
N ALA A 479 -58.21 26.01 -19.55
CA ALA A 479 -59.12 25.77 -18.44
C ALA A 479 -60.13 26.94 -18.32
N PRO A 480 -61.33 26.73 -17.77
CA PRO A 480 -62.49 27.60 -17.97
C PRO A 480 -62.50 28.83 -17.05
N ALA A 481 -63.20 29.86 -17.52
CA ALA A 481 -63.40 31.14 -16.86
C ALA A 481 -64.19 31.02 -15.55
N ALA A 482 -63.70 31.69 -14.51
CA ALA A 482 -64.48 32.11 -13.36
C ALA A 482 -64.38 33.63 -13.27
N ASN A 483 -65.54 34.28 -13.41
CA ASN A 483 -65.80 35.67 -13.07
C ASN A 483 -65.44 35.91 -11.60
N ASP A 484 -64.77 37.01 -11.30
CA ASP A 484 -65.27 37.84 -10.21
C ASP A 484 -64.91 39.32 -10.41
N ALA A 485 -65.93 40.13 -10.23
CA ALA A 485 -65.92 41.56 -10.41
C ALA A 485 -65.32 42.26 -9.19
N SER A 486 -64.55 43.31 -9.50
CA SER A 486 -64.36 44.56 -8.75
C SER A 486 -64.95 44.65 -7.32
N LEU A 487 -64.13 45.07 -6.36
CA LEU A 487 -64.33 46.36 -5.68
C LEU A 487 -63.08 46.84 -4.92
N SER A 488 -62.90 48.13 -5.08
CA SER A 488 -61.98 49.14 -4.55
C SER A 488 -61.43 49.04 -3.11
N ARG A 489 -60.17 49.51 -3.02
CA ARG A 489 -59.46 50.14 -1.89
C ARG A 489 -60.30 51.03 -0.97
N THR A 490 -60.03 50.94 0.34
CA THR A 490 -59.67 51.98 1.36
C THR A 490 -59.80 51.27 2.73
N GLU A 491 -59.08 51.52 3.83
CA GLU A 491 -58.31 52.63 4.35
C GLU A 491 -57.48 52.12 5.57
N THR A 492 -56.48 52.90 5.94
CA THR A 492 -55.72 52.97 7.21
C THR A 492 -56.34 52.38 8.49
N ALA A 493 -55.51 51.72 9.33
CA ALA A 493 -54.96 52.29 10.59
C ALA A 493 -54.40 51.21 11.55
N GLN A 494 -53.27 51.56 12.17
CA GLN A 494 -52.56 50.98 13.33
C GLN A 494 -51.71 49.72 13.12
#